data_AF-A0A955AL43-F1
#
_entry.id   AF-A0A955AL43-F1
#
_cell.length_a   1.000
_cell.length_b   1.000
_cell.length_c   1.000
_cell.angle_alpha   90.00
_cell.angle_beta   90.00
_cell.angle_gamma   90.00
#
_symmetry.space_group_name_H-M   'P 1'
#
loop_
_entity.id
_entity.type
_entity.pdbx_description
1 polymer ?
#
loop_
_entity_poly.entity_id
_entity_poly.type
_entity_poly.pdbx_seq_one_letter_code
_entity_poly.pdbx_strand_id
1 'polypeptide(L)'
;MRKRKKVDDDPQWWTEAVELEVADKLTEAEAVIRRALDPRGDPSSAQIAYLYEVRCRRLISQGQLDEARKAADKGYRFMCEYASGATSGGEGIALSQEAQDYRKTLDRLIKKAISKLS
;
A
#
# COMPACT_ATOMS: atom_id res chain seq x y z
N MET A 1 -4.07 -33.53 19.79
CA MET A 1 -4.80 -32.45 19.07
C MET A 1 -4.24 -31.10 19.53
N ARG A 2 -3.28 -30.50 18.81
CA ARG A 2 -2.74 -29.17 19.15
C ARG A 2 -3.57 -28.10 18.43
N LYS A 3 -4.22 -27.22 19.20
CA LYS A 3 -4.98 -26.07 18.67
C LYS A 3 -4.02 -25.17 17.88
N ARG A 4 -4.30 -24.92 16.60
CA ARG A 4 -3.58 -23.91 15.81
C ARG A 4 -3.87 -22.54 16.41
N LYS A 5 -2.83 -21.85 16.87
CA LYS A 5 -2.90 -20.45 17.30
C LYS A 5 -2.92 -19.62 16.01
N LYS A 6 -4.10 -19.10 15.63
CA LYS A 6 -4.20 -18.00 14.68
C LYS A 6 -3.96 -16.75 15.51
N VAL A 7 -2.71 -16.32 15.61
CA VAL A 7 -2.41 -14.94 16.02
C VAL A 7 -2.34 -14.19 14.70
N ASP A 8 -3.12 -13.13 14.56
CA ASP A 8 -2.96 -12.20 13.46
C ASP A 8 -1.48 -11.75 13.43
N ASP A 9 -0.75 -12.16 12.39
CA ASP A 9 0.72 -12.05 12.28
C ASP A 9 1.20 -10.64 11.92
N ASP A 10 0.29 -9.68 11.80
CA ASP A 10 0.63 -8.29 11.45
C ASP A 10 1.07 -7.50 12.70
N PRO A 11 2.07 -6.61 12.59
CA PRO A 11 2.44 -5.72 13.67
C PRO A 11 1.27 -4.81 14.09
N GLN A 12 1.16 -4.51 15.39
CA GLN A 12 0.08 -3.67 15.92
C GLN A 12 -0.07 -2.32 15.20
N TRP A 13 1.04 -1.69 14.82
CA TRP A 13 1.02 -0.41 14.09
C TRP A 13 0.40 -0.54 12.69
N TRP A 14 0.50 -1.71 12.05
CA TRP A 14 -0.12 -1.95 10.74
C TRP A 14 -1.63 -2.10 10.90
N THR A 15 -2.08 -2.86 11.90
CA THR A 15 -3.51 -2.99 12.23
C THR A 15 -4.14 -1.62 12.50
N GLU A 16 -3.49 -0.79 13.33
CA GLU A 16 -3.96 0.57 13.62
C GLU A 16 -4.03 1.44 12.35
N ALA A 17 -3.03 1.38 11.47
CA ALA A 17 -3.05 2.12 10.22
C ALA A 17 -4.21 1.69 9.30
N VAL A 18 -4.49 0.38 9.20
CA VAL A 18 -5.62 -0.14 8.41
C VAL A 18 -6.96 0.27 9.03
N GLU A 19 -7.11 0.25 10.34
CA GLU A 19 -8.32 0.73 11.01
C GLU A 19 -8.57 2.22 10.74
N LEU A 20 -7.52 3.05 10.77
CA LEU A 20 -7.58 4.46 10.42
C LEU A 20 -7.92 4.67 8.93
N GLU A 21 -7.37 3.86 8.03
CA GLU A 21 -7.72 3.87 6.60
C GLU A 21 -9.22 3.60 6.39
N VAL A 22 -9.76 2.57 7.06
CA VAL A 22 -11.18 2.21 6.98
C VAL A 22 -12.06 3.33 7.54
N ALA A 23 -11.58 4.04 8.57
CA ALA A 23 -12.24 5.23 9.12
C ALA A 23 -12.02 6.51 8.29
N ASP A 24 -11.41 6.41 7.10
CA ASP A 24 -11.07 7.51 6.18
C ASP A 24 -10.09 8.56 6.75
N LYS A 25 -9.34 8.18 7.80
CA LYS A 25 -8.31 8.99 8.47
C LYS A 25 -6.92 8.70 7.89
N LEU A 26 -6.75 8.96 6.60
CA LEU A 26 -5.53 8.59 5.87
C LEU A 26 -4.27 9.27 6.38
N THR A 27 -4.37 10.56 6.72
CA THR A 27 -3.21 11.32 7.23
C THR A 27 -2.70 10.72 8.53
N GLU A 28 -3.61 10.33 9.42
CA GLU A 28 -3.29 9.67 10.68
C GLU A 28 -2.73 8.26 10.46
N ALA A 29 -3.29 7.50 9.52
CA ALA A 29 -2.78 6.18 9.15
C ALA A 29 -1.33 6.26 8.64
N GLU A 30 -1.03 7.20 7.75
CA GLU A 30 0.35 7.46 7.28
C GLU A 30 1.27 7.84 8.44
N ALA A 31 0.80 8.67 9.38
CA ALA A 31 1.57 9.09 10.54
C ALA A 31 1.87 7.93 11.51
N VAL A 32 0.95 6.97 11.67
CA VAL A 32 1.19 5.73 12.44
C VAL A 32 2.33 4.94 11.82
N ILE A 33 2.30 4.73 10.50
CA ILE A 33 3.35 3.98 9.78
C ILE A 33 4.71 4.67 9.93
N ARG A 34 4.78 5.98 9.64
CA ARG A 34 6.03 6.77 9.78
C ARG A 34 6.60 6.71 11.19
N ARG A 35 5.77 6.94 12.20
CA ARG A 35 6.18 6.89 13.62
C ARG A 35 6.70 5.52 14.05
N ALA A 36 6.19 4.44 13.46
CA ALA A 36 6.64 3.09 13.79
C ALA A 36 7.98 2.72 13.13
N LEU A 37 8.24 3.20 11.91
CA LEU A 37 9.32 2.75 11.04
C LEU A 37 10.49 3.74 10.92
N ASP A 38 10.22 5.04 10.86
CA ASP A 38 11.26 6.06 10.66
C ASP A 38 12.35 6.01 11.76
N PRO A 39 12.04 5.85 13.07
CA PRO A 39 13.06 5.75 14.12
C PRO A 39 13.96 4.51 13.99
N ARG A 40 13.54 3.51 13.20
CA ARG A 40 14.28 2.26 12.96
C ARG A 40 15.12 2.32 11.69
N GLY A 41 14.94 3.36 10.87
CA GLY A 41 15.51 3.45 9.53
C GLY A 41 14.83 2.53 8.51
N ASP A 42 13.66 1.97 8.86
CA ASP A 42 12.89 1.13 7.95
C ASP A 42 12.13 2.00 6.94
N PRO A 43 11.97 1.56 5.67
CA PRO A 43 11.38 2.38 4.62
C PRO A 43 9.85 2.53 4.78
N SER A 44 9.41 3.60 5.45
CA SER A 44 7.99 3.87 5.67
C SER A 44 7.21 4.10 4.37
N SER A 45 7.82 4.69 3.34
CA SER A 45 7.17 4.97 2.05
C SER A 45 6.64 3.69 1.37
N ALA A 46 7.38 2.57 1.42
CA ALA A 46 6.91 1.30 0.87
C ALA A 46 5.66 0.76 1.62
N GLN A 47 5.64 0.87 2.94
CA GLN A 47 4.50 0.43 3.75
C GLN A 47 3.27 1.33 3.56
N ILE A 48 3.47 2.64 3.40
CA ILE A 48 2.40 3.56 3.03
C ILE A 48 1.85 3.21 1.64
N ALA A 49 2.69 2.84 0.67
CA ALA A 49 2.21 2.37 -0.62
C ALA A 49 1.28 1.16 -0.47
N TYR A 50 1.64 0.15 0.33
CA TYR A 50 0.77 -0.99 0.60
C TYR A 50 -0.56 -0.59 1.28
N LEU A 51 -0.56 0.43 2.13
CA LEU A 51 -1.81 0.94 2.72
C LEU A 51 -2.75 1.48 1.62
N TYR A 52 -2.20 2.19 0.63
CA TYR A 52 -2.96 2.66 -0.53
C TYR A 52 -3.40 1.52 -1.46
N GLU A 53 -2.68 0.41 -1.54
CA GLU A 53 -3.16 -0.81 -2.20
C GLU A 53 -4.37 -1.40 -1.48
N VAL A 54 -4.32 -1.52 -0.15
CA VAL A 54 -5.46 -1.99 0.67
C VAL A 54 -6.69 -1.11 0.40
N ARG A 55 -6.52 0.21 0.46
CA ARG A 55 -7.57 1.17 0.11
C ARG A 55 -8.11 0.98 -1.30
N CYS A 56 -7.23 0.85 -2.31
CA CYS A 56 -7.62 0.64 -3.70
C CYS A 56 -8.53 -0.59 -3.85
N ARG A 57 -8.15 -1.72 -3.23
CA ARG A 57 -8.94 -2.96 -3.26
C ARG A 57 -10.30 -2.78 -2.59
N ARG A 58 -10.35 -2.07 -1.46
CA ARG A 58 -11.60 -1.76 -0.74
C ARG A 58 -12.53 -0.85 -1.57
N LEU A 59 -11.99 0.17 -2.22
CA LEU A 59 -12.76 1.07 -3.08
C LEU A 59 -13.29 0.33 -4.32
N ILE A 60 -12.50 -0.59 -4.89
CA ILE A 60 -12.96 -1.48 -5.97
C ILE A 60 -14.15 -2.33 -5.50
N SER A 61 -14.09 -2.93 -4.31
CA SER A 61 -15.20 -3.77 -3.81
C SER A 61 -16.47 -2.97 -3.53
N GLN A 62 -16.33 -1.66 -3.29
CA GLN A 62 -17.44 -0.71 -3.12
C GLN A 62 -17.92 -0.09 -4.45
N GLY A 63 -17.32 -0.44 -5.58
CA GLY A 63 -17.65 0.12 -6.90
C GLY A 63 -17.15 1.56 -7.12
N GLN A 64 -16.34 2.10 -6.20
CA GLN A 64 -15.79 3.45 -6.25
C GLN A 64 -14.52 3.51 -7.10
N LEU A 65 -14.66 3.28 -8.41
CA LEU A 65 -13.52 3.07 -9.31
C LEU A 65 -12.64 4.31 -9.51
N ASP A 66 -13.20 5.51 -9.52
CA ASP A 66 -12.43 6.76 -9.63
C ASP A 66 -11.56 7.00 -8.39
N GLU A 67 -12.12 6.75 -7.21
CA GLU A 67 -11.37 6.82 -5.95
C GLU A 67 -10.32 5.72 -5.85
N ALA A 68 -10.62 4.51 -6.34
CA ALA A 68 -9.63 3.43 -6.43
C ALA A 68 -8.44 3.83 -7.31
N ARG A 69 -8.69 4.52 -8.44
CA ARG A 69 -7.62 5.06 -9.30
C ARG A 69 -6.78 6.10 -8.58
N LYS A 70 -7.40 7.03 -7.85
CA LYS A 70 -6.67 8.02 -7.03
C LYS A 70 -5.81 7.35 -5.95
N ALA A 71 -6.34 6.33 -5.29
CA ALA A 71 -5.58 5.55 -4.30
C ALA A 71 -4.39 4.84 -4.95
N ALA A 72 -4.58 4.22 -6.13
CA ALA A 72 -3.49 3.59 -6.88
C ALA A 72 -2.40 4.59 -7.31
N ASP A 73 -2.80 5.78 -7.77
CA ASP A 73 -1.87 6.86 -8.13
C ASP A 73 -1.05 7.31 -6.92
N LYS A 74 -1.67 7.48 -5.75
CA LYS A 74 -0.97 7.83 -4.51
C LYS A 74 0.00 6.73 -4.06
N GLY A 75 -0.43 5.47 -4.04
CA GLY A 75 0.45 4.35 -3.68
C GLY A 75 1.66 4.25 -4.61
N TYR A 76 1.48 4.47 -5.91
CA TYR A 76 2.59 4.49 -6.87
C TYR A 76 3.60 5.60 -6.57
N ARG A 77 3.15 6.80 -6.20
CA ARG A 77 4.05 7.90 -5.83
C ARG A 77 4.93 7.53 -4.62
N PHE A 78 4.37 6.85 -3.63
CA PHE A 78 5.13 6.35 -2.47
C PHE A 78 6.12 5.24 -2.83
N MET A 79 5.80 4.37 -3.79
CA MET A 79 6.79 3.41 -4.32
C MET A 79 7.92 4.10 -5.07
N CYS A 80 7.63 5.17 -5.82
CA CYS A 80 8.68 5.98 -6.44
C CYS A 80 9.56 6.69 -5.42
N GLU A 81 8.97 7.20 -4.33
CA GLU A 81 9.70 7.79 -3.21
C GLU A 81 10.62 6.75 -2.55
N TYR A 82 10.11 5.54 -2.30
CA TYR A 82 10.92 4.43 -1.81
C TYR A 82 12.10 4.11 -2.75
N ALA A 83 11.83 3.99 -4.05
CA ALA A 83 12.86 3.73 -5.05
C ALA A 83 13.91 4.85 -5.14
N SER A 84 13.53 6.10 -4.86
CA SER A 84 14.45 7.23 -4.84
C SER A 84 15.47 7.18 -3.69
N GLY A 85 15.19 6.38 -2.65
CA GLY A 85 16.11 6.13 -1.54
C GLY A 85 17.22 5.12 -1.85
N ALA A 86 17.27 4.55 -3.05
CA ALA A 86 18.31 3.60 -3.44
C ALA A 86 19.72 4.18 -3.31
N THR A 87 20.65 3.37 -2.80
CA THR A 87 22.03 3.80 -2.53
C THR A 87 23.01 3.42 -3.63
N SER A 88 22.57 2.59 -4.58
CA SER A 88 23.36 2.17 -5.74
C SER A 88 22.55 2.16 -7.03
N GLY A 89 23.23 2.23 -8.18
CA GLY A 89 22.56 2.21 -9.49
C GLY A 89 21.80 0.91 -9.76
N GLY A 90 22.34 -0.24 -9.33
CA GLY A 90 21.67 -1.54 -9.48
C GLY A 90 20.42 -1.66 -8.61
N GLU A 91 20.50 -1.22 -7.35
CA GLU A 91 19.35 -1.15 -6.45
C GLU A 91 18.28 -0.20 -6.99
N GLY A 92 18.66 0.97 -7.49
CA GLY A 92 17.73 1.94 -8.05
C GLY A 92 16.96 1.41 -9.27
N ILE A 93 17.62 0.65 -10.15
CA ILE A 93 16.96 -0.02 -11.27
C ILE A 93 15.95 -1.06 -10.76
N ALA A 94 16.34 -1.87 -9.78
CA ALA A 94 15.48 -2.91 -9.21
C ALA A 94 14.24 -2.30 -8.54
N LEU A 95 14.41 -1.28 -7.69
CA LEU A 95 13.30 -0.62 -7.00
C LEU A 95 12.41 0.17 -7.95
N SER A 96 12.98 0.78 -9.00
CA SER A 96 12.19 1.43 -10.05
C SER A 96 11.32 0.42 -10.81
N GLN A 97 11.86 -0.76 -11.09
CA GLN A 97 11.11 -1.85 -11.72
C GLN A 97 9.98 -2.34 -10.80
N GLU A 98 10.26 -2.47 -9.49
CA GLU A 98 9.25 -2.83 -8.49
C GLU A 98 8.10 -1.81 -8.47
N ALA A 99 8.39 -0.51 -8.48
CA ALA A 99 7.37 0.55 -8.55
C ALA A 99 6.50 0.44 -9.82
N GLN A 100 7.10 0.12 -10.97
CA GLN A 100 6.36 -0.08 -12.21
C GLN A 100 5.46 -1.32 -12.15
N ASP A 101 5.93 -2.42 -11.58
CA ASP A 101 5.17 -3.65 -11.49
C ASP A 101 4.03 -3.54 -10.47
N TYR A 102 4.26 -2.79 -9.39
CA TYR A 102 3.21 -2.34 -8.47
C TYR A 102 2.12 -1.57 -9.24
N ARG A 103 2.50 -0.57 -10.05
CA ARG A 103 1.54 0.20 -10.85
C ARG A 103 0.72 -0.66 -11.80
N LYS A 104 1.39 -1.52 -12.58
CA LYS A 104 0.72 -2.44 -13.52
C LYS A 104 -0.26 -3.36 -12.82
N THR A 105 0.08 -3.82 -11.61
CA THR A 105 -0.79 -4.67 -10.80
C THR A 105 -2.08 -3.96 -10.44
N LEU A 106 -2.01 -2.74 -9.91
CA LEU A 106 -3.19 -1.96 -9.55
C LEU A 106 -4.05 -1.60 -10.77
N ASP A 107 -3.42 -1.18 -11.87
CA ASP A 107 -4.14 -0.89 -13.12
C ASP A 107 -4.88 -2.13 -13.65
N ARG A 108 -4.29 -3.32 -13.54
CA ARG A 108 -4.95 -4.59 -13.93
C ARG A 108 -6.15 -4.88 -13.02
N LEU A 109 -6.03 -4.66 -11.71
CA LEU A 109 -7.14 -4.85 -10.76
C LEU A 109 -8.31 -3.93 -11.10
N ILE A 110 -8.04 -2.63 -11.32
CA ILE A 110 -9.07 -1.64 -11.66
C ILE A 110 -9.73 -1.99 -13.00
N LYS A 111 -8.94 -2.31 -14.04
CA LYS A 111 -9.48 -2.72 -15.35
C LYS A 111 -10.38 -3.94 -15.25
N LYS A 112 -9.98 -4.95 -14.46
CA LYS A 112 -10.79 -6.15 -14.21
C LYS A 112 -12.09 -5.83 -13.47
N ALA A 113 -12.10 -4.83 -12.60
CA ALA A 113 -13.31 -4.38 -11.93
C ALA A 113 -14.26 -3.68 -12.90
N ILE A 114 -13.74 -2.76 -13.73
CA ILE A 114 -14.51 -2.07 -14.78
C ILE A 114 -15.18 -3.08 -15.72
N SER A 115 -14.42 -4.08 -16.20
CA SER A 115 -14.94 -5.08 -17.14
C SER A 115 -16.01 -6.00 -16.56
N LYS A 116 -16.17 -6.05 -15.23
CA LYS A 116 -17.22 -6.83 -14.56
C LYS A 116 -18.52 -6.04 -14.37
N LEU A 117 -18.46 -4.72 -14.51
CA LEU A 117 -19.59 -3.81 -14.36
C LEU A 117 -20.19 -3.40 -15.71
N SER A 118 -19.49 -3.66 -16.81
CA SER A 118 -19.97 -3.50 -18.20
C SER A 118 -20.67 -4.76 -18.67
#